data_AF-A0A1U7HFY6-F1
#
_entry.id   AF-A0A1U7HFY6-F1
#
_cell.length_a   1.000
_cell.length_b   1.000
_cell.length_c   1.000
_cell.angle_alpha   90.00
_cell.angle_beta   90.00
_cell.angle_gamma   90.00
#
_symmetry.space_group_name_H-M   'P 1'
#
loop_
_entity.id
_entity.type
_entity.pdbx_description
1 polymer ?
#
loop_
_entity_poly.entity_id
_entity_poly.type
_entity_poly.pdbx_seq_one_letter_code
_entity_poly.pdbx_strand_id
1 'polypeptide(L)' 'MLPGGILAPYLGNIFGTKQGSGMALQFALFSFVIVLICIASYAVSVLRNIEDILPDYDAVAE' A
#
# COMPACT_ATOMS: atom_id res chain seq x y z
N MET A 1 14.77 13.71 2.91
CA MET A 1 15.63 12.97 1.98
C MET A 1 16.97 13.67 2.02
N LEU A 2 18.09 12.93 2.07
CA LEU A 2 19.41 13.56 2.21
C LEU A 2 19.75 14.40 0.96
N PRO A 3 20.08 15.69 1.10
CA PRO A 3 20.65 16.48 0.01
C PRO A 3 21.92 15.81 -0.54
N GLY A 4 22.03 15.65 -1.86
CA GLY A 4 23.16 14.95 -2.49
C GLY A 4 23.16 13.43 -2.35
N GLY A 5 22.14 12.84 -1.71
CA GLY A 5 21.96 11.38 -1.68
C GLY A 5 21.56 10.81 -3.03
N ILE A 6 21.73 9.50 -3.21
CA ILE A 6 21.50 8.79 -4.48
C ILE A 6 20.07 8.96 -5.03
N LEU A 7 19.08 9.13 -4.15
CA LEU A 7 17.67 9.30 -4.51
C LEU A 7 17.30 10.76 -4.84
N ALA A 8 18.15 11.73 -4.50
CA ALA A 8 17.86 13.15 -4.69
C ALA A 8 17.68 13.56 -6.16
N PRO A 9 18.47 13.08 -7.15
CA PRO A 9 18.28 13.43 -8.55
C PRO A 9 16.96 12.90 -9.13
N TYR A 10 16.48 11.74 -8.67
CA TYR A 10 15.29 11.09 -9.21
C TYR A 10 14.00 11.58 -8.55
N LEU A 11 14.02 11.69 -7.22
CA LEU A 11 12.81 11.93 -6.41
C LEU A 11 12.79 13.32 -5.78
N GLY A 12 13.89 14.07 -5.86
CA GLY A 12 14.02 15.39 -5.24
C GLY A 12 13.15 16.45 -5.91
N ASN A 13 12.81 16.29 -7.19
CA ASN A 13 11.90 17.21 -7.89
C ASN A 13 10.45 17.08 -7.40
N ILE A 14 10.06 15.91 -6.89
CA ILE A 14 8.70 15.64 -6.42
C ILE A 14 8.59 15.87 -4.91
N PHE A 15 9.52 15.32 -4.13
CA PHE A 15 9.45 15.31 -2.67
C PHE A 15 10.33 16.36 -1.99
N GLY A 16 11.27 16.97 -2.71
CA GLY A 16 12.28 17.87 -2.16
C GLY A 16 13.40 17.17 -1.40
N THR A 17 14.36 17.95 -0.91
CA THR A 17 15.51 17.48 -0.10
C THR A 17 15.58 18.15 1.27
N LYS A 18 14.53 18.90 1.66
CA LYS A 18 14.49 19.64 2.93
C LYS A 18 14.01 18.75 4.08
N GLN A 19 13.91 19.34 5.27
CA GLN A 19 13.32 18.70 6.43
C GLN A 19 11.91 18.18 6.09
N GLY A 20 11.60 16.95 6.50
CA GLY A 20 10.32 16.30 6.20
C GLY A 20 10.23 15.57 4.86
N SER A 21 11.07 15.90 3.86
CA SER A 21 11.03 15.23 2.54
C SER A 21 11.28 13.71 2.60
N GLY A 22 11.98 13.23 3.64
CA GLY A 22 12.22 11.79 3.82
C GLY A 22 10.96 11.05 4.26
N MET A 23 10.21 11.66 5.19
CA MET A 23 8.94 11.12 5.65
C MET A 23 7.91 11.16 4.53
N ALA A 24 7.83 12.24 3.75
CA ALA A 24 6.93 12.33 2.61
C ALA A 24 7.15 11.20 1.59
N LEU A 25 8.42 10.94 1.24
CA LEU A 25 8.79 9.84 0.35
C LEU A 25 8.43 8.46 0.94
N GLN A 26 8.67 8.26 2.23
CA GLN A 26 8.32 7.01 2.92
C GLN A 26 6.81 6.76 2.92
N PHE A 27 5.99 7.76 3.25
CA PHE A 27 4.54 7.64 3.23
C PHE A 27 3.99 7.38 1.83
N ALA A 28 4.50 8.08 0.82
CA ALA A 28 4.09 7.85 -0.56
C ALA A 28 4.41 6.42 -1.01
N LEU A 29 5.62 5.92 -0.69
CA LEU A 29 6.03 4.57 -1.05
C LEU A 29 5.18 3.50 -0.34
N PHE A 30 4.95 3.64 0.96
CA PHE A 30 4.12 2.70 1.71
C PHE A 30 2.66 2.74 1.26
N SER A 31 2.11 3.92 1.01
CA SER A 31 0.75 4.04 0.47
C SER A 31 0.63 3.34 -0.89
N PHE A 32 1.59 3.56 -1.79
CA PHE A 32 1.63 2.88 -3.09
C PHE A 32 1.70 1.35 -2.94
N VAL A 33 2.57 0.84 -2.07
CA VAL A 33 2.67 -0.60 -1.80
C VAL A 33 1.36 -1.16 -1.22
N ILE A 34 0.72 -0.46 -0.28
CA ILE A 34 -0.57 -0.89 0.29
C ILE A 34 -1.65 -0.96 -0.79
N VAL A 35 -1.72 0.04 -1.68
CA VAL A 35 -2.68 0.03 -2.79
C VAL A 35 -2.43 -1.17 -3.70
N LEU A 36 -1.18 -1.47 -4.04
CA LEU A 36 -0.84 -2.65 -4.83
C LEU A 36 -1.23 -3.96 -4.13
N ILE A 37 -1.03 -4.05 -2.81
CA ILE A 37 -1.45 -5.20 -2.00
C ILE A 37 -2.96 -5.35 -2.04
N CYS A 38 -3.74 -4.27 -1.87
CA CYS A 38 -5.20 -4.32 -1.95
C CYS A 38 -5.68 -4.82 -3.32
N ILE A 39 -5.08 -4.31 -4.40
CA ILE A 39 -5.41 -4.75 -5.77
C ILE A 39 -5.03 -6.23 -5.96
N ALA A 40 -3.86 -6.65 -5.49
CA ALA A 40 -3.41 -8.04 -5.58
C ALA A 40 -4.32 -8.98 -4.77
N SER A 41 -4.72 -8.60 -3.56
CA SER A 41 -5.65 -9.36 -2.73
C SER A 41 -7.00 -9.56 -3.42
N TYR A 42 -7.51 -8.55 -4.13
CA TYR A 42 -8.73 -8.67 -4.91
C TYR A 42 -8.60 -9.64 -6.10
N ALA A 43 -7.40 -9.78 -6.67
CA ALA A 43 -7.14 -10.74 -7.75
C ALA A 43 -7.13 -12.21 -7.27
N VAL A 44 -6.95 -12.46 -5.96
CA VAL A 44 -6.96 -13.80 -5.39
C VAL A 44 -8.39 -14.23 -5.12
N SER A 45 -8.90 -15.19 -5.89
CA SER A 45 -10.31 -15.63 -5.83
C SER A 45 -10.73 -16.16 -4.45
N VAL A 46 -9.80 -16.76 -3.70
CA VAL A 46 -10.06 -17.23 -2.31
C VAL A 46 -10.35 -16.06 -1.37
N LEU A 47 -9.61 -14.95 -1.49
CA LEU A 47 -9.86 -13.74 -0.69
C LEU A 47 -11.10 -12.99 -1.18
N ARG A 48 -11.30 -12.91 -2.50
CA ARG A 48 -12.46 -12.23 -3.09
C ARG A 48 -13.79 -12.89 -2.73
N ASN A 49 -13.82 -14.22 -2.66
CA ASN A 49 -15.03 -15.00 -2.41
C ASN A 49 -15.05 -15.56 -0.98
N ILE A 50 -14.37 -14.91 -0.03
CA ILE A 50 -14.20 -15.45 1.32
C ILE A 50 -15.54 -15.63 2.05
N GLU A 51 -16.52 -14.76 1.78
CA GLU A 51 -17.88 -14.83 2.33
C GLU A 51 -18.65 -16.06 1.80
N ASP A 52 -18.36 -16.51 0.57
CA ASP A 52 -18.94 -17.74 0.03
C ASP A 52 -18.25 -19.00 0.59
N ILE A 53 -16.93 -18.91 0.81
CA ILE A 53 -16.11 -20.04 1.28
C ILE A 53 -16.30 -20.28 2.78
N LEU A 54 -16.46 -19.21 3.56
CA LEU A 54 -16.64 -19.23 4.99
C LEU A 54 -18.06 -18.73 5.31
N PRO A 55 -19.05 -19.64 5.41
CA PRO A 55 -20.43 -19.25 5.63
C PRO A 55 -20.58 -18.54 6.98
N ASP A 56 -21.45 -17.54 6.99
CA ASP A 56 -21.80 -16.83 8.22
C ASP A 56 -22.37 -17.79 9.26
N TYR A 57 -22.06 -17.51 10.54
CA TYR A 57 -22.54 -18.31 11.66
C TYR A 57 -24.07 -18.45 11.68
N ASP A 58 -24.78 -17.36 11.36
CA ASP A 58 -26.24 -17.33 11.37
C ASP A 58 -26.87 -18.10 10.19
N ALA A 59 -26.13 -18.37 9.11
CA ALA A 59 -26.63 -19.13 7.96
C ALA A 59 -26.78 -20.64 8.25
N VAL A 60 -26.23 -21.13 9.37
CA VAL A 60 -26.25 -22.55 9.77
C VAL A 60 -27.29 -22.81 10.87
N ALA A 61 -27.90 -21.77 11.43
CA ALA A 61 -28.77 -21.85 12.61
C ALA A 61 -30.29 -21.90 12.29
N GLU A 62 -30.68 -21.91 11.02
CA GLU A 62 -32.06 -22.17 10.54
C GLU A 62 -32.23 -23.62 10.05
#